data_AF-A0A945SI28-F1
#
_entry.id   AF-A0A945SI28-F1
#
_cell.length_a   1.000
_cell.length_b   1.000
_cell.length_c   1.000
_cell.angle_alpha   90.00
_cell.angle_beta   90.00
_cell.angle_gamma   90.00
#
_symmetry.space_group_name_H-M   'P 1'
#
loop_
_entity.id
_entity.type
_entity.pdbx_description
1 polymer ?
#
loop_
_entity_poly.entity_id
_entity_poly.type
_entity_poly.pdbx_seq_one_letter_code
_entity_poly.pdbx_strand_id
1 'polypeptide(L)'
;LNPQVQLPDLPAANIGAPKLAPDSKLTRISPQDVVAHYSEVINEGTQSEYAREFSLAADPLFAAIGPDAALLRQESFGETVEVDWETTPTDRDVVAFSTAAGGAIVLGTLSEAEKVMPIQSGATINSSIAVRALTSLSQSSRGFEVDSHIQILWYVPPVGSEESIRVLGFTYSLMGAKEVSNE
;
A
#
# COMPACT_ATOMS: atom_id res chain seq x y z
N LEU A 1 11.22 -3.99 8.30
CA LEU A 1 10.64 -3.13 9.35
C LEU A 1 11.09 -1.71 9.11
N ASN A 2 10.21 -0.75 9.34
CA ASN A 2 10.55 0.66 9.19
C ASN A 2 11.59 1.07 10.25
N PRO A 3 12.58 1.90 9.89
CA PRO A 3 13.53 2.41 10.87
C PRO A 3 12.78 3.16 11.97
N GLN A 4 13.19 2.96 13.23
CA GLN A 4 12.59 3.57 14.43
C GLN A 4 11.18 3.12 14.81
N VAL A 5 10.59 2.11 14.14
CA VAL A 5 9.29 1.62 14.56
C VAL A 5 9.37 0.84 15.87
N GLN A 6 8.53 1.20 16.85
CA GLN A 6 8.39 0.44 18.08
C GLN A 6 7.42 -0.72 17.86
N LEU A 7 7.95 -1.94 17.95
CA LEU A 7 7.11 -3.14 17.94
C LEU A 7 6.24 -3.19 19.20
N PRO A 8 4.99 -3.66 19.10
CA PRO A 8 4.18 -3.93 20.28
C PRO A 8 4.77 -5.10 21.08
N ASP A 9 4.42 -5.18 22.36
CA ASP A 9 4.81 -6.32 23.19
C ASP A 9 4.20 -7.61 22.63
N LEU A 10 5.07 -8.58 22.37
CA LEU A 10 4.69 -9.89 21.87
C LEU A 10 4.45 -10.86 23.04
N PRO A 11 3.52 -11.82 22.91
CA PRO A 11 3.38 -12.89 23.89
C PRO A 11 4.71 -13.63 24.11
N ALA A 12 4.95 -14.07 25.35
CA ALA A 12 6.14 -14.86 25.67
C ALA A 12 6.20 -16.14 24.81
N ALA A 13 7.41 -16.58 24.44
CA ALA A 13 7.60 -17.69 23.50
C ALA A 13 6.95 -19.01 23.96
N ASN A 14 6.85 -19.25 25.26
CA ASN A 14 6.19 -20.42 25.84
C ASN A 14 4.65 -20.35 25.83
N ILE A 15 4.07 -19.16 25.62
CA ILE A 15 2.63 -18.95 25.47
C ILE A 15 2.25 -18.99 23.98
N GLY A 16 3.10 -18.40 23.13
CA GLY A 16 2.84 -18.23 21.71
C GLY A 16 1.82 -17.13 21.41
N ALA A 17 1.71 -16.73 20.15
CA ALA A 17 0.74 -15.75 19.68
C ALA A 17 -0.40 -16.46 18.93
N PRO A 18 -1.64 -16.47 19.45
CA PRO A 18 -2.75 -17.07 18.73
C PRO A 18 -3.05 -16.29 17.44
N LYS A 19 -3.37 -17.04 16.39
CA LYS A 19 -3.88 -16.48 15.13
C LYS A 19 -5.28 -15.92 15.36
N LEU A 20 -5.55 -14.75 14.81
CA LEU A 20 -6.89 -14.15 14.79
C LEU A 20 -7.58 -14.44 13.45
N ALA A 21 -8.90 -14.59 13.50
CA ALA A 21 -9.72 -14.65 12.30
C ALA A 21 -9.69 -13.28 11.57
N PRO A 22 -9.78 -13.24 10.23
CA PRO A 22 -9.79 -11.98 9.48
C PRO A 22 -10.90 -11.01 9.89
N ASP A 23 -12.06 -11.53 10.34
CA ASP A 23 -13.24 -10.78 10.77
C ASP A 23 -13.30 -10.56 12.30
N SER A 24 -12.23 -10.92 13.02
CA SER A 24 -12.15 -10.81 14.48
C SER A 24 -12.52 -9.41 14.98
N LYS A 25 -13.34 -9.37 16.05
CA LYS A 25 -13.76 -8.13 16.71
C LYS A 25 -12.96 -7.82 17.98
N LEU A 26 -11.80 -8.47 18.15
CA LEU A 26 -10.92 -8.28 19.31
C LEU A 26 -9.99 -7.07 19.17
N THR A 27 -9.87 -6.52 17.95
CA THR A 27 -9.05 -5.36 17.60
C THR A 27 -9.93 -4.13 17.33
N ARG A 28 -9.32 -2.94 17.28
CA ARG A 28 -10.00 -1.65 17.05
C ARG A 28 -10.89 -1.67 15.79
N ILE A 29 -10.37 -2.24 14.70
CA ILE A 29 -11.10 -2.65 13.51
C ILE A 29 -10.72 -4.09 13.18
N SER A 30 -11.51 -4.80 12.37
CA SER A 30 -11.16 -6.19 12.06
C SER A 30 -9.93 -6.27 11.15
N PRO A 31 -9.09 -7.32 11.24
CA PRO A 31 -7.89 -7.44 10.42
C PRO A 31 -8.10 -7.26 8.92
N GLN A 32 -9.21 -7.76 8.38
CA GLN A 32 -9.57 -7.57 6.97
C GLN A 32 -9.88 -6.10 6.64
N ASP A 33 -10.55 -5.38 7.54
CA ASP A 33 -10.94 -3.98 7.32
C ASP A 33 -9.71 -3.07 7.27
N VAL A 34 -8.63 -3.40 7.99
CA VAL A 34 -7.35 -2.67 7.94
C VAL A 34 -6.84 -2.52 6.51
N VAL A 35 -6.93 -3.58 5.71
CA VAL A 35 -6.43 -3.58 4.33
C VAL A 35 -7.30 -2.67 3.47
N ALA A 36 -8.63 -2.80 3.55
CA ALA A 36 -9.57 -2.01 2.78
C ALA A 36 -9.51 -0.51 3.14
N HIS A 37 -9.54 -0.20 4.43
CA HIS A 37 -9.48 1.18 4.92
C HIS A 37 -8.14 1.83 4.56
N TYR A 38 -7.03 1.10 4.68
CA TYR A 38 -5.72 1.66 4.36
C TYR A 38 -5.57 1.94 2.85
N SER A 39 -6.11 1.12 1.95
CA SER A 39 -6.09 1.43 0.51
C SER A 39 -6.85 2.72 0.18
N GLU A 40 -8.00 2.96 0.81
CA GLU A 40 -8.73 4.21 0.62
C GLU A 40 -7.94 5.41 1.15
N VAL A 41 -7.30 5.26 2.31
CA VAL A 41 -6.43 6.29 2.87
C VAL A 41 -5.23 6.57 1.96
N ILE A 42 -4.64 5.57 1.31
CA ILE A 42 -3.58 5.81 0.31
C ILE A 42 -4.13 6.64 -0.87
N ASN A 43 -5.32 6.33 -1.36
CA ASN A 43 -5.89 7.00 -2.54
C ASN A 43 -6.38 8.42 -2.24
N GLU A 44 -7.03 8.64 -1.09
CA GLU A 44 -7.73 9.89 -0.76
C GLU A 44 -7.02 10.72 0.31
N GLY A 45 -6.01 10.15 0.97
CA GLY A 45 -5.25 10.82 2.01
C GLY A 45 -6.12 11.23 3.18
N THR A 46 -6.00 12.51 3.57
CA THR A 46 -6.74 13.07 4.72
C THR A 46 -8.24 13.27 4.45
N GLN A 47 -8.70 13.09 3.21
CA GLN A 47 -10.12 13.15 2.85
C GLN A 47 -10.86 11.83 3.09
N SER A 48 -10.16 10.69 3.16
CA SER A 48 -10.79 9.41 3.49
C SER A 48 -11.43 9.47 4.87
N GLU A 49 -12.60 8.84 5.00
CA GLU A 49 -13.28 8.70 6.28
C GLU A 49 -12.44 7.90 7.31
N TYR A 50 -11.54 7.05 6.83
CA TYR A 50 -10.68 6.19 7.65
C TYR A 50 -9.34 6.84 8.03
N ALA A 51 -9.03 8.05 7.57
CA ALA A 51 -7.73 8.69 7.79
C ALA A 51 -7.35 8.78 9.29
N ARG A 52 -8.33 8.95 10.18
CA ARG A 52 -8.13 9.03 11.63
C ARG A 52 -7.87 7.68 12.32
N GLU A 53 -8.02 6.57 11.60
CA GLU A 53 -7.69 5.26 12.13
C GLU A 53 -6.17 5.04 12.16
N PHE A 54 -5.42 5.72 11.28
CA PHE A 54 -4.00 5.48 11.03
C PHE A 54 -3.10 6.62 11.51
N SER A 55 -1.89 6.26 11.94
CA SER A 55 -0.85 7.20 12.37
C SER A 55 -0.07 7.80 11.17
N LEU A 56 -0.77 8.48 10.26
CA LEU A 56 -0.22 8.90 8.95
C LEU A 56 1.03 9.77 9.01
N ALA A 57 1.11 10.69 9.98
CA ALA A 57 2.27 11.57 10.13
C ALA A 57 3.58 10.82 10.44
N ALA A 58 3.49 9.61 10.98
CA ALA A 58 4.63 8.74 11.29
C ALA A 58 4.69 7.51 10.37
N ASP A 59 3.93 7.51 9.28
CA ASP A 59 3.82 6.39 8.37
C ASP A 59 4.68 6.63 7.12
N PRO A 60 5.85 5.99 7.01
CA PRO A 60 6.73 6.16 5.86
C PRO A 60 6.20 5.52 4.58
N LEU A 61 5.24 4.59 4.66
CA LEU A 61 4.57 4.07 3.48
C LEU A 61 3.63 5.13 2.91
N PHE A 62 2.76 5.69 3.76
CA PHE A 62 1.86 6.77 3.38
C PHE A 62 2.62 7.98 2.81
N ALA A 63 3.74 8.36 3.44
CA ALA A 63 4.60 9.44 2.91
C ALA A 63 5.23 9.13 1.54
N ALA A 64 5.33 7.86 1.14
CA ALA A 64 5.96 7.44 -0.10
C ALA A 64 4.97 7.25 -1.26
N ILE A 65 3.71 6.89 -0.98
CA ILE A 65 2.70 6.57 -2.01
C ILE A 65 1.33 7.24 -1.82
N GLY A 66 1.15 8.00 -0.74
CA GLY A 66 -0.07 8.78 -0.55
C GLY A 66 -0.19 9.94 -1.55
N PRO A 67 -1.28 10.73 -1.49
CA PRO A 67 -1.60 11.71 -2.53
C PRO A 67 -0.54 12.79 -2.72
N ASP A 68 0.09 13.25 -1.64
CA ASP A 68 1.19 14.24 -1.71
C ASP A 68 2.39 13.67 -2.49
N ALA A 69 2.71 12.38 -2.30
CA ALA A 69 3.79 11.73 -3.03
C ALA A 69 3.43 11.50 -4.50
N ALA A 70 2.18 11.12 -4.79
CA ALA A 70 1.67 11.00 -6.15
C ALA A 70 1.74 12.34 -6.90
N LEU A 71 1.32 13.44 -6.27
CA LEU A 71 1.43 14.79 -6.83
C LEU A 71 2.89 15.17 -7.13
N LEU A 72 3.81 14.96 -6.20
CA LEU A 72 5.24 15.23 -6.42
C LEU A 72 5.82 14.36 -7.55
N ARG A 73 5.39 13.10 -7.67
CA ARG A 73 5.78 12.22 -8.79
C ARG A 73 5.23 12.74 -10.10
N GLN A 74 3.95 13.14 -10.17
CA GLN A 74 3.34 13.73 -11.36
C GLN A 74 4.09 14.99 -11.81
N GLU A 75 4.40 15.90 -10.88
CA GLU A 75 5.19 17.11 -11.16
C GLU A 75 6.58 16.78 -11.72
N SER A 76 7.21 15.69 -11.27
CA SER A 76 8.52 15.25 -11.76
C SER A 76 8.52 14.80 -13.22
N PHE A 77 7.36 14.41 -13.76
CA PHE A 77 7.20 14.07 -15.17
C PHE A 77 6.90 15.28 -16.06
N GLY A 78 6.55 16.43 -15.47
CA GLY A 78 6.20 17.66 -16.19
C GLY A 78 4.82 17.60 -16.86
N GLU A 79 4.58 18.54 -17.77
CA GLU A 79 3.26 18.73 -18.41
C GLU A 79 3.02 17.84 -19.64
N THR A 80 3.92 16.90 -19.98
CA THR A 80 3.80 16.09 -21.21
C THR A 80 3.43 14.63 -20.96
N VAL A 81 3.31 14.26 -19.69
CA VAL A 81 3.02 12.91 -19.23
C VAL A 81 1.95 12.99 -18.16
N GLU A 82 1.00 12.08 -18.23
CA GLU A 82 -0.03 11.88 -17.20
C GLU A 82 0.22 10.53 -16.54
N VAL A 83 0.10 10.51 -15.22
CA VAL A 83 0.22 9.29 -14.42
C VAL A 83 -0.98 9.16 -13.52
N ASP A 84 -1.65 8.01 -13.65
CA ASP A 84 -2.72 7.60 -12.74
C ASP A 84 -2.17 6.53 -11.79
N TRP A 85 -2.53 6.65 -10.50
CA TRP A 85 -2.26 5.64 -9.49
C TRP A 85 -3.57 5.20 -8.85
N GLU A 86 -3.73 3.90 -8.69
CA GLU A 86 -4.86 3.30 -7.99
C GLU A 86 -4.33 2.21 -7.05
N THR A 87 -4.61 2.34 -5.75
CA THR A 87 -4.30 1.30 -4.77
C THR A 87 -5.56 0.55 -4.36
N THR A 88 -5.55 -0.77 -4.44
CA THR A 88 -6.71 -1.62 -4.11
C THR A 88 -6.33 -2.82 -3.23
N PRO A 89 -7.26 -3.35 -2.41
CA PRO A 89 -7.06 -4.62 -1.72
C PRO A 89 -6.89 -5.77 -2.70
N THR A 90 -6.00 -6.72 -2.36
CA THR A 90 -5.91 -8.00 -3.09
C THR A 90 -6.84 -9.06 -2.48
N ASP A 91 -7.03 -10.17 -3.18
CA ASP A 91 -7.72 -11.37 -2.68
C ASP A 91 -6.84 -12.27 -1.79
N ARG A 92 -5.61 -11.82 -1.47
CA ARG A 92 -4.69 -12.60 -0.64
C ARG A 92 -5.14 -12.66 0.81
N ASP A 93 -4.86 -13.81 1.43
CA ASP A 93 -5.14 -14.05 2.84
C ASP A 93 -4.53 -12.97 3.74
N VAL A 94 -5.38 -12.40 4.59
CA VAL A 94 -4.94 -11.56 5.72
C VAL A 94 -4.53 -12.46 6.88
N VAL A 95 -3.29 -12.28 7.35
CA VAL A 95 -2.74 -13.05 8.46
C VAL A 95 -2.61 -12.15 9.68
N ALA A 96 -3.25 -12.52 10.79
CA ALA A 96 -3.23 -11.73 12.01
C ALA A 96 -2.85 -12.58 13.22
N PHE A 97 -2.02 -12.03 14.12
CA PHE A 97 -1.62 -12.65 15.38
C PHE A 97 -1.82 -11.67 16.53
N SER A 98 -2.33 -12.13 17.67
CA SER A 98 -2.55 -11.26 18.82
C SER A 98 -1.23 -10.81 19.47
N THR A 99 -1.20 -9.58 19.98
CA THR A 99 -0.12 -9.06 20.82
C THR A 99 -0.37 -9.36 22.30
N ALA A 100 0.63 -9.16 23.17
CA ALA A 100 0.48 -9.35 24.62
C ALA A 100 -0.52 -8.36 25.25
N ALA A 101 -0.68 -7.19 24.63
CA ALA A 101 -1.61 -6.14 25.06
C ALA A 101 -3.03 -6.27 24.46
N GLY A 102 -3.34 -7.40 23.81
CA GLY A 102 -4.67 -7.68 23.25
C GLY A 102 -4.96 -7.07 21.88
N GLY A 103 -4.01 -6.35 21.28
CA GLY A 103 -4.06 -5.92 19.89
C GLY A 103 -3.65 -7.04 18.92
N ALA A 104 -3.29 -6.67 17.70
CA ALA A 104 -2.81 -7.60 16.69
C ALA A 104 -1.66 -7.04 15.85
N ILE A 105 -0.80 -7.94 15.38
CA ILE A 105 0.04 -7.71 14.20
C ILE A 105 -0.70 -8.30 13.00
N VAL A 106 -0.96 -7.48 12.00
CA VAL A 106 -1.72 -7.84 10.79
C VAL A 106 -0.81 -7.73 9.58
N LEU A 107 -0.82 -8.74 8.74
CA LEU A 107 -0.13 -8.81 7.46
C LEU A 107 -1.17 -8.90 6.36
N GLY A 108 -1.09 -7.99 5.40
CA GLY A 108 -1.97 -7.95 4.23
C GLY A 108 -1.24 -7.49 2.99
N THR A 109 -1.93 -7.47 1.86
CA THR A 109 -1.34 -7.09 0.58
C THR A 109 -2.29 -6.20 -0.21
N LEU A 110 -1.76 -5.08 -0.69
CA LEU A 110 -2.42 -4.18 -1.63
C LEU A 110 -1.81 -4.36 -3.03
N SER A 111 -2.59 -4.10 -4.07
CA SER A 111 -2.13 -3.90 -5.44
C SER A 111 -2.11 -2.41 -5.73
N GLU A 112 -1.04 -1.94 -6.35
CA GLU A 112 -0.90 -0.59 -6.88
C GLU A 112 -0.77 -0.70 -8.39
N ALA A 113 -1.74 -0.11 -9.10
CA ALA A 113 -1.70 0.07 -10.54
C ALA A 113 -1.18 1.48 -10.86
N GLU A 114 -0.05 1.56 -11.57
CA GLU A 114 0.52 2.80 -12.09
C GLU A 114 0.36 2.81 -13.61
N LYS A 115 -0.35 3.82 -14.14
CA LYS A 115 -0.57 3.99 -15.58
C LYS A 115 0.06 5.29 -16.05
N VAL A 116 1.15 5.19 -16.81
CA VAL A 116 1.93 6.34 -17.31
C VAL A 116 1.67 6.51 -18.80
N MET A 117 1.12 7.65 -19.22
CA MET A 117 0.72 7.93 -20.60
C MET A 117 1.31 9.25 -21.12
N PRO A 118 1.67 9.34 -22.40
CA PRO A 118 2.01 10.62 -23.02
C PRO A 118 0.73 11.40 -23.34
N ILE A 119 0.68 12.69 -22.97
CA ILE A 119 -0.48 13.54 -23.33
C ILE A 119 -0.27 14.30 -24.66
N GLN A 120 0.99 14.49 -25.07
CA GLN A 120 1.32 15.17 -26.31
C GLN A 120 1.32 14.18 -27.49
N SER A 121 0.58 14.51 -28.55
CA SER A 121 0.57 13.72 -29.77
C SER A 121 1.98 13.53 -30.34
N GLY A 122 2.36 12.28 -30.57
CA GLY A 122 3.68 11.90 -31.10
C GLY A 122 4.78 11.80 -30.03
N ALA A 123 4.49 12.06 -28.76
CA ALA A 123 5.41 11.79 -27.66
C ALA A 123 5.45 10.29 -27.31
N THR A 124 6.55 9.88 -26.68
CA THR A 124 6.77 8.50 -26.23
C THR A 124 7.28 8.49 -24.80
N ILE A 125 6.81 7.52 -24.02
CA ILE A 125 7.29 7.23 -22.67
C ILE A 125 8.45 6.24 -22.75
N ASN A 126 9.57 6.57 -22.11
CA ASN A 126 10.71 5.65 -21.99
C ASN A 126 10.44 4.63 -20.89
N SER A 127 10.74 3.36 -21.15
CA SER A 127 10.61 2.29 -20.16
C SER A 127 11.73 2.38 -19.11
N SER A 128 11.40 2.13 -17.84
CA SER A 128 12.43 1.77 -16.85
C SER A 128 13.07 0.43 -17.19
N ILE A 129 14.21 0.09 -16.57
CA ILE A 129 14.87 -1.21 -16.78
C ILE A 129 13.91 -2.37 -16.45
N ALA A 130 13.13 -2.23 -15.37
CA ALA A 130 12.18 -3.23 -14.92
C ALA A 130 11.01 -3.40 -15.90
N VAL A 131 10.41 -2.29 -16.36
CA VAL A 131 9.33 -2.32 -17.36
C VAL A 131 9.81 -2.92 -18.67
N ARG A 132 11.02 -2.57 -19.12
CA ARG A 132 11.60 -3.17 -20.33
C ARG A 132 11.87 -4.66 -20.19
N ALA A 133 12.29 -5.10 -19.01
CA ALA A 133 12.53 -6.53 -18.75
C ALA A 133 11.24 -7.36 -18.88
N LEU A 134 10.07 -6.78 -18.59
CA LEU A 134 8.78 -7.45 -18.69
C LEU A 134 8.11 -7.28 -20.05
N THR A 135 8.21 -6.10 -20.66
CA THR A 135 7.51 -5.77 -21.93
C THR A 135 8.34 -5.98 -23.18
N SER A 136 9.68 -6.06 -23.05
CA SER A 136 10.65 -5.97 -24.15
C SER A 136 10.62 -4.66 -24.96
N LEU A 137 9.88 -3.64 -24.50
CA LEU A 137 9.79 -2.33 -25.16
C LEU A 137 10.70 -1.33 -24.46
N SER A 138 11.51 -0.60 -25.24
CA SER A 138 12.35 0.50 -24.71
C SER A 138 11.59 1.82 -24.57
N GLN A 139 10.52 1.98 -25.34
CA GLN A 139 9.64 3.15 -25.33
C GLN A 139 8.24 2.76 -25.82
N SER A 140 7.23 3.56 -25.49
CA SER A 140 5.85 3.38 -25.92
C SER A 140 5.21 4.73 -26.26
N SER A 141 4.51 4.81 -27.39
CA SER A 141 3.68 5.98 -27.74
C SER A 141 2.31 5.97 -27.06
N ARG A 142 1.95 4.86 -26.41
CA ARG A 142 0.69 4.67 -25.68
C ARG A 142 0.86 4.78 -24.18
N GLY A 143 2.09 4.61 -23.69
CA GLY A 143 2.37 4.48 -22.27
C GLY A 143 2.51 3.05 -21.78
N PHE A 144 2.64 2.90 -20.46
CA PHE A 144 2.77 1.63 -19.75
C PHE A 144 1.81 1.56 -18.58
N GLU A 145 1.31 0.36 -18.31
CA GLU A 145 0.60 0.01 -17.08
C GLU A 145 1.50 -0.95 -16.30
N VAL A 146 1.73 -0.64 -15.02
CA VAL A 146 2.60 -1.38 -14.11
C VAL A 146 1.76 -1.80 -12.92
N ASP A 147 1.76 -3.09 -12.60
CA ASP A 147 1.10 -3.65 -11.43
C ASP A 147 2.15 -4.07 -10.42
N SER A 148 2.00 -3.59 -9.19
CA SER A 148 2.89 -3.90 -8.07
C SER A 148 2.08 -4.37 -6.87
N HIS A 149 2.62 -5.33 -6.12
CA HIS A 149 2.07 -5.69 -4.82
C HIS A 149 2.88 -5.05 -3.69
N ILE A 150 2.14 -4.56 -2.70
CA ILE A 150 2.66 -3.97 -1.47
C ILE A 150 2.23 -4.86 -0.32
N GLN A 151 3.17 -5.62 0.24
CA GLN A 151 2.91 -6.43 1.42
C GLN A 151 3.25 -5.61 2.65
N ILE A 152 2.28 -5.44 3.54
CA ILE A 152 2.35 -4.48 4.65
C ILE A 152 2.09 -5.19 5.97
N LEU A 153 2.88 -4.84 6.97
CA LEU A 153 2.75 -5.27 8.35
C LEU A 153 2.23 -4.10 9.18
N TRP A 154 1.07 -4.23 9.80
CA TRP A 154 0.47 -3.25 10.69
C TRP A 154 0.45 -3.74 12.14
N TYR A 155 0.50 -2.79 13.08
CA TYR A 155 -0.03 -2.99 14.42
C TYR A 155 -1.44 -2.40 14.50
N VAL A 156 -2.40 -3.23 14.92
CA VAL A 156 -3.79 -2.84 15.17
C VAL A 156 -4.04 -2.91 16.68
N PRO A 157 -4.43 -1.80 17.32
CA PRO A 157 -4.72 -1.77 18.75
C PRO A 157 -5.89 -2.69 19.16
N PRO A 158 -6.02 -3.03 20.45
CA PRO A 158 -7.16 -3.79 20.96
C PRO A 158 -8.48 -3.03 20.76
N VAL A 159 -9.59 -3.75 20.77
CA VAL A 159 -10.94 -3.18 20.76
C VAL A 159 -11.11 -2.17 21.90
N GLY A 160 -11.75 -1.03 21.60
CA GLY A 160 -11.95 0.07 22.54
C GLY A 160 -10.73 0.94 22.81
N SER A 161 -9.60 0.70 22.14
CA SER A 161 -8.44 1.59 22.18
C SER A 161 -8.63 2.81 21.28
N GLU A 162 -8.17 3.97 21.76
CA GLU A 162 -8.08 5.22 20.99
C GLU A 162 -6.74 5.33 20.22
N GLU A 163 -5.83 4.37 20.40
CA GLU A 163 -4.57 4.36 19.65
C GLU A 163 -4.81 4.23 18.14
N SER A 164 -3.97 4.87 17.35
CA SER A 164 -3.97 4.73 15.90
C SER A 164 -3.24 3.46 15.44
N ILE A 165 -3.69 2.91 14.33
CA ILE A 165 -3.05 1.81 13.61
C ILE A 165 -1.71 2.32 13.05
N ARG A 166 -0.67 1.49 13.13
CA ARG A 166 0.70 1.86 12.74
C ARG A 166 1.26 0.89 11.72
N VAL A 167 1.88 1.39 10.65
CA VAL A 167 2.67 0.57 9.73
C VAL A 167 4.02 0.22 10.37
N LEU A 168 4.27 -1.07 10.55
CA LEU A 168 5.50 -1.63 11.09
C LEU A 168 6.55 -1.90 10.01
N GLY A 169 6.12 -2.13 8.78
CA GLY A 169 7.01 -2.34 7.65
C GLY A 169 6.24 -2.75 6.41
N PHE A 170 6.91 -2.65 5.27
CA PHE A 170 6.35 -3.02 3.99
C PHE A 170 7.44 -3.51 3.03
N THR A 171 7.02 -4.18 1.97
CA THR A 171 7.88 -4.51 0.82
C THR A 171 7.09 -4.37 -0.48
N TYR A 172 7.78 -3.96 -1.54
CA TYR A 172 7.24 -3.83 -2.88
C TYR A 172 7.71 -4.98 -3.75
N SER A 173 6.80 -5.49 -4.57
CA SER A 173 7.12 -6.50 -5.57
C SER A 173 6.45 -6.13 -6.88
N LEU A 174 7.24 -6.02 -7.94
CA LEU A 174 6.73 -5.80 -9.30
C LEU A 174 6.09 -7.10 -9.80
N MET A 175 4.80 -7.03 -10.14
CA MET A 175 4.02 -8.19 -10.58
C MET A 175 3.92 -8.28 -12.09
N GLY A 176 3.77 -7.12 -12.75
CA GLY A 176 3.60 -7.08 -14.19
C GLY A 176 3.83 -5.69 -14.74
N ALA A 177 4.13 -5.64 -16.03
CA ALA A 177 4.05 -4.42 -16.81
C ALA A 177 3.58 -4.79 -18.21
N LYS A 178 2.76 -3.93 -18.80
CA LYS A 178 2.28 -4.05 -20.18
C LYS A 178 2.21 -2.68 -20.84
N GLU A 179 2.22 -2.64 -22.15
CA GLU A 179 1.87 -1.42 -22.89
C GLU A 179 0.35 -1.18 -22.77
N VAL A 180 -0.07 0.08 -22.60
CA VAL A 180 -1.50 0.44 -22.52
C VAL A 180 -2.20 -0.01 -23.80
N SER A 181 -3.32 -0.74 -23.68
CA SER A 181 -4.08 -1.28 -24.83
C SER A 181 -4.97 -0.21 -25.47
N ASN A 182 -5.28 -0.37 -26.76
CA ASN A 182 -6.37 0.40 -27.38
C ASN A 182 -7.68 -0.32 -27.03
N GLU A 183 -8.66 0.40 -26.48
CA GLU A 183 -10.05 -0.05 -26.48
C GLU A 183 -10.61 -0.14 -27.90
#